data_AF-A0A7Y6CDE7-F1
#
_entry.id   AF-A0A7Y6CDE7-F1
#
_cell.length_a   1.000
_cell.length_b   1.000
_cell.length_c   1.000
_cell.angle_alpha   90.00
_cell.angle_beta   90.00
_cell.angle_gamma   90.00
#
_symmetry.space_group_name_H-M   'P 1'
#
loop_
_entity.id
_entity.type
_entity.pdbx_description
1 polymer ?
#
loop_
_entity_poly.entity_id
_entity_poly.type
_entity_poly.pdbx_seq_one_letter_code
_entity_poly.pdbx_strand_id
1 'polypeptide(L)'
;MDAELDALDELLTRLDAGELGDPLPVLAYIAGQAVRIPADDLNGARRRALLLVAAGGDPHRELDVDDRAVKALAADLYTDERRAQLGRGVDALVLRVRERRAAREAALFLAGDVDLAWRLFSLALLAEELAE
;
A
#
# COMPACT_ATOMS: atom_id res chain seq x y z
N MET A 1 -8.00 -21.30 2.64
CA MET A 1 -6.91 -20.98 1.69
C MET A 1 -7.49 -20.72 0.32
N ASP A 2 -8.37 -21.58 -0.21
CA ASP A 2 -9.00 -21.36 -1.53
C ASP A 2 -9.85 -20.08 -1.59
N ALA A 3 -10.72 -19.82 -0.60
CA ALA A 3 -11.57 -18.63 -0.58
C ALA A 3 -10.82 -17.28 -0.54
N GLU A 4 -9.63 -17.23 0.07
CA GLU A 4 -8.83 -16.02 0.16
C GLU A 4 -8.09 -15.72 -1.15
N LEU A 5 -7.61 -16.78 -1.81
CA LEU A 5 -7.03 -16.68 -3.15
C LEU A 5 -8.09 -16.27 -4.19
N ASP A 6 -9.32 -16.80 -4.06
CA ASP A 6 -10.45 -16.44 -4.91
C ASP A 6 -10.83 -14.96 -4.76
N ALA A 7 -10.90 -14.46 -3.52
CA ALA A 7 -11.21 -13.05 -3.25
C ALA A 7 -10.12 -12.10 -3.80
N LEU A 8 -8.85 -12.47 -3.66
CA LEU A 8 -7.75 -11.70 -4.25
C LEU A 8 -7.82 -11.70 -5.79
N ASP A 9 -8.16 -12.84 -6.40
CA ASP A 9 -8.31 -12.91 -7.85
C ASP A 9 -9.47 -12.08 -8.38
N GLU A 10 -10.59 -12.05 -7.67
CA GLU A 10 -11.72 -11.19 -7.98
C GLU A 10 -11.32 -9.71 -7.88
N LEU A 11 -10.66 -9.32 -6.78
CA LEU A 11 -10.15 -7.96 -6.60
C LEU A 11 -9.23 -7.53 -7.73
N LEU A 12 -8.25 -8.36 -8.10
CA LEU A 12 -7.32 -8.08 -9.19
C LEU A 12 -8.01 -8.00 -10.56
N THR A 13 -9.10 -8.76 -10.75
CA THR A 13 -9.90 -8.70 -11.98
C THR A 13 -10.66 -7.38 -12.09
N ARG A 14 -11.30 -6.94 -11.01
CA ARG A 14 -11.99 -5.64 -10.94
C ARG A 14 -11.02 -4.47 -11.09
N LEU A 15 -9.83 -4.59 -10.50
CA LEU A 15 -8.75 -3.62 -10.66
C LEU A 15 -8.31 -3.50 -12.13
N ASP A 16 -8.11 -4.63 -12.81
CA ASP A 16 -7.71 -4.66 -14.23
C ASP A 16 -8.80 -4.09 -15.15
N ALA A 17 -10.07 -4.27 -14.77
CA ALA A 17 -11.22 -3.65 -15.43
C ALA A 17 -11.36 -2.13 -15.16
N GLY A 18 -10.56 -1.56 -14.24
CA GLY A 18 -10.58 -0.15 -13.89
C GLY A 18 -11.72 0.25 -12.93
N GLU A 19 -12.40 -0.71 -12.30
CA GLU A 19 -13.54 -0.46 -11.42
C GLU A 19 -13.15 0.14 -10.07
N LEU A 20 -11.87 0.09 -9.72
CA LEU A 20 -11.34 0.48 -8.41
C LEU A 20 -10.55 1.80 -8.44
N GLY A 21 -10.54 2.51 -9.56
CA GLY A 21 -9.80 3.76 -9.73
C GLY A 21 -8.31 3.52 -9.98
N ASP A 22 -7.45 4.28 -9.30
CA ASP A 22 -5.99 4.16 -9.44
C ASP A 22 -5.50 2.79 -8.92
N PRO A 23 -4.85 1.96 -9.75
CA PRO A 23 -4.36 0.67 -9.31
C PRO A 23 -3.17 0.73 -8.35
N LEU A 24 -2.41 1.83 -8.33
CA LEU A 24 -1.13 1.89 -7.63
C LEU A 24 -1.25 1.70 -6.10
N PRO A 25 -2.13 2.42 -5.37
CA PRO A 25 -2.30 2.21 -3.93
C PRO A 25 -2.77 0.80 -3.58
N VAL A 26 -3.70 0.25 -4.37
CA VAL A 26 -4.25 -1.11 -4.16
C VAL A 26 -3.18 -2.17 -4.32
N LEU A 27 -2.39 -2.11 -5.39
CA LEU A 27 -1.30 -3.05 -5.65
C LEU A 27 -0.18 -2.93 -4.62
N ALA A 28 0.17 -1.70 -4.21
CA ALA A 28 1.15 -1.48 -3.16
C ALA A 28 0.69 -2.07 -1.81
N TYR A 29 -0.61 -1.94 -1.48
CA TYR A 29 -1.17 -2.56 -0.29
C TYR A 29 -1.13 -4.08 -0.33
N ILE A 30 -1.52 -4.70 -1.45
CA ILE A 30 -1.46 -6.16 -1.64
C ILE A 30 -0.02 -6.66 -1.52
N ALA A 31 0.94 -6.00 -2.19
CA ALA A 31 2.35 -6.36 -2.09
C ALA A 31 2.89 -6.18 -0.67
N GLY A 32 2.43 -5.15 0.03
CA GLY A 32 2.81 -4.82 1.40
C GLY A 32 2.32 -5.79 2.47
N GLN A 33 1.31 -6.63 2.18
CA GLN A 33 0.81 -7.66 3.12
C GLN A 33 1.90 -8.68 3.53
N ALA A 34 2.94 -8.85 2.70
CA ALA A 34 4.06 -9.73 3.02
C ALA A 34 5.13 -9.07 3.92
N VAL A 35 5.05 -7.76 4.16
CA VAL A 35 6.01 -7.01 4.98
C VAL A 35 5.73 -7.27 6.46
N ARG A 36 6.76 -7.71 7.18
CA ARG A 36 6.64 -8.00 8.61
C ARG A 36 6.88 -6.74 9.43
N ILE A 37 5.81 -6.22 10.00
CA ILE A 37 5.83 -5.07 10.90
C ILE A 37 5.28 -5.52 12.26
N PRO A 38 6.06 -5.45 13.34
CA PRO A 38 5.55 -5.70 14.69
C PRO A 38 4.38 -4.75 15.00
N ALA A 39 3.35 -5.27 15.67
CA ALA A 39 2.14 -4.48 15.98
C ALA A 39 2.47 -3.21 16.78
N ASP A 40 3.41 -3.27 17.73
CA ASP A 40 3.82 -2.11 18.52
C ASP A 40 4.46 -1.01 17.66
N ASP A 41 5.27 -1.39 16.68
CA ASP A 41 5.89 -0.46 15.73
C ASP A 41 4.82 0.21 14.86
N LEU A 42 3.91 -0.60 14.30
CA LEU A 42 2.82 -0.12 13.46
C LEU A 42 1.90 0.83 14.21
N ASN A 43 1.40 0.42 15.38
CA ASN A 43 0.50 1.21 16.22
C ASN A 43 1.19 2.48 16.74
N GLY A 44 2.49 2.42 17.02
CA GLY A 44 3.28 3.59 17.38
C GLY A 44 3.35 4.60 16.24
N ALA A 45 3.67 4.14 15.02
CA ALA A 45 3.81 4.99 13.85
C ALA A 45 2.46 5.56 13.38
N ARG A 46 1.40 4.75 13.34
CA ARG A 46 0.04 5.18 13.00
C ARG A 46 -0.46 6.29 13.92
N ARG A 47 -0.34 6.13 15.25
CA ARG A 47 -0.71 7.19 16.20
C ARG A 47 0.01 8.50 15.94
N ARG A 48 1.32 8.47 15.64
CA ARG A 48 2.08 9.70 15.30
C ARG A 48 1.62 10.31 13.97
N ALA A 49 1.30 9.49 12.97
CA ALA A 49 0.77 9.95 11.70
C ALA A 49 -0.63 10.57 11.85
N LEU A 50 -1.53 9.97 12.65
CA LEU A 50 -2.85 10.53 12.95
C LEU A 50 -2.78 11.90 13.61
N LEU A 51 -1.81 12.13 14.50
CA LEU A 51 -1.57 13.46 15.08
C LEU A 51 -1.21 14.50 13.99
N LEU A 52 -0.50 14.10 12.94
CA LEU A 52 -0.19 14.99 11.82
C LEU A 52 -1.42 15.24 10.93
N VAL A 53 -2.29 14.24 10.75
CA VAL A 53 -3.58 14.43 10.06
C VAL A 53 -4.43 15.44 10.83
N ALA A 54 -4.60 15.26 12.13
CA ALA A 54 -5.39 16.16 12.98
C ALA A 54 -4.83 17.60 13.03
N ALA A 55 -3.50 17.75 12.96
CA ALA A 55 -2.87 19.07 12.87
C ALA A 55 -3.01 19.72 11.49
N GLY A 56 -3.35 18.94 10.45
CA GLY A 56 -3.45 19.36 9.05
C GLY A 56 -4.79 19.97 8.64
N GLY A 57 -5.74 20.11 9.56
CA GLY A 57 -7.06 20.68 9.31
C GLY A 57 -8.17 19.63 9.34
N ASP A 58 -8.96 19.53 8.28
CA ASP A 58 -10.09 18.61 8.19
C ASP A 58 -9.60 17.15 8.19
N PRO A 59 -9.94 16.34 9.22
CA PRO A 59 -9.55 14.93 9.29
C PRO A 59 -10.27 14.06 8.24
N HIS A 60 -11.33 14.56 7.61
CA HIS A 60 -12.06 13.86 6.55
C HIS A 60 -11.57 14.20 5.14
N ARG A 61 -10.52 15.01 5.01
CA ARG A 61 -9.91 15.29 3.71
C ARG A 61 -9.33 14.01 3.11
N GLU A 62 -9.37 13.90 1.79
CA GLU A 62 -8.70 12.83 1.07
C GLU A 62 -7.18 12.90 1.29
N LEU A 63 -6.57 11.75 1.60
CA LEU A 63 -5.13 11.64 1.81
C LEU A 63 -4.42 11.42 0.48
N ASP A 64 -3.32 12.15 0.28
CA ASP A 64 -2.43 11.99 -0.87
C ASP A 64 -1.13 11.28 -0.49
N VAL A 65 -0.49 10.57 -1.43
CA VAL A 65 0.80 9.90 -1.22
C VAL A 65 1.92 10.86 -0.77
N ASP A 66 1.80 12.13 -1.14
CA ASP A 66 2.74 13.18 -0.79
C ASP A 66 2.40 13.92 0.51
N ASP A 67 1.31 13.56 1.19
CA ASP A 67 0.94 14.17 2.46
C ASP A 67 1.99 13.94 3.54
N ARG A 68 2.13 14.94 4.42
CA ARG A 68 3.11 14.91 5.51
C ARG A 68 2.89 13.73 6.45
N ALA A 69 1.64 13.36 6.73
CA ALA A 69 1.32 12.23 7.59
C ALA A 69 1.78 10.90 6.96
N VAL A 70 1.55 10.72 5.66
CA VAL A 70 1.97 9.53 4.89
C VAL A 70 3.49 9.45 4.84
N LYS A 71 4.18 10.55 4.52
CA LYS A 71 5.65 10.60 4.49
C LYS A 71 6.26 10.30 5.86
N ALA A 72 5.67 10.81 6.93
CA ALA A 72 6.13 10.52 8.29
C ALA A 72 5.92 9.05 8.66
N LEU A 73 4.76 8.47 8.35
CA LEU A 73 4.50 7.04 8.57
C LEU A 73 5.47 6.16 7.77
N ALA A 74 5.68 6.49 6.50
CA ALA A 74 6.61 5.78 5.63
C ALA A 74 8.04 5.83 6.19
N ALA A 75 8.49 7.00 6.66
CA ALA A 75 9.81 7.16 7.25
C ALA A 75 9.95 6.39 8.58
N ASP A 76 8.94 6.45 9.45
CA ASP A 76 8.95 5.78 10.75
C ASP A 76 9.00 4.25 10.63
N LEU A 77 8.31 3.70 9.62
CA LEU A 77 8.28 2.26 9.39
C LEU A 77 9.47 1.75 8.56
N TYR A 78 10.24 2.65 7.95
CA TYR A 78 11.30 2.28 7.02
C TYR A 78 12.42 1.50 7.70
N THR A 79 12.75 0.36 7.11
CA THR A 79 14.04 -0.31 7.26
C THR A 79 14.42 -0.91 5.91
N ASP A 80 15.71 -1.10 5.65
CA ASP A 80 16.16 -1.73 4.40
C ASP A 80 15.58 -3.15 4.23
N GLU A 81 15.42 -3.89 5.33
CA GLU A 81 14.80 -5.21 5.31
C GLU A 81 13.32 -5.16 4.92
N ARG A 82 12.53 -4.24 5.51
CA ARG A 82 11.11 -4.09 5.17
C ARG A 82 10.91 -3.60 3.73
N ARG A 83 11.77 -2.67 3.28
CA ARG A 83 11.82 -2.23 1.90
C ARG A 83 12.10 -3.40 0.95
N ALA A 84 13.06 -4.25 1.29
CA ALA A 84 13.37 -5.45 0.51
C ALA A 84 12.21 -6.46 0.51
N GLN A 85 11.49 -6.61 1.62
CA GLN A 85 10.28 -7.43 1.69
C GLN A 85 9.18 -6.91 0.76
N LEU A 86 8.94 -5.60 0.74
CA LEU A 86 7.97 -5.00 -0.18
C LEU A 86 8.38 -5.24 -1.64
N GLY A 87 9.66 -5.03 -1.98
CA GLY A 87 10.17 -5.30 -3.32
C GLY A 87 9.89 -6.74 -3.78
N ARG A 88 10.14 -7.74 -2.92
CA ARG A 88 9.80 -9.14 -3.21
C ARG A 88 8.28 -9.35 -3.39
N GLY A 89 7.46 -8.65 -2.61
CA GLY A 89 6.00 -8.68 -2.75
C GLY A 89 5.54 -8.12 -4.09
N VAL A 90 6.14 -7.01 -4.54
CA VAL A 90 5.86 -6.40 -5.85
C VAL A 90 6.30 -7.34 -6.99
N ASP A 91 7.47 -7.96 -6.89
CA ASP A 91 7.94 -8.94 -7.89
C ASP A 91 6.99 -10.14 -8.00
N ALA A 92 6.53 -10.68 -6.86
CA ALA A 92 5.55 -11.76 -6.82
C ALA A 92 4.22 -11.34 -7.45
N LEU A 93 3.79 -10.09 -7.19
CA LEU A 93 2.59 -9.53 -7.76
C LEU A 93 2.68 -9.41 -9.29
N VAL A 94 3.80 -8.94 -9.84
CA VAL A 94 4.04 -8.87 -11.30
C VAL A 94 3.81 -10.23 -11.98
N LEU A 95 4.30 -11.32 -11.37
CA LEU A 95 4.07 -12.68 -11.88
C LEU A 95 2.60 -13.10 -11.78
N ARG A 96 1.92 -12.69 -10.71
CA ARG A 96 0.52 -13.01 -10.42
C ARG A 96 -0.45 -12.33 -11.37
N VAL A 97 -0.17 -11.09 -11.78
CA VAL A 97 -1.02 -10.29 -12.67
C VAL A 97 -0.57 -10.35 -14.14
N ARG A 98 0.32 -11.27 -14.52
CA ARG A 98 0.91 -11.30 -15.86
C ARG A 98 -0.08 -11.33 -17.04
N GLU A 99 -1.28 -11.89 -16.84
CA GLU A 99 -2.35 -11.98 -17.85
C GLU A 99 -3.36 -10.82 -17.76
N ARG A 100 -3.17 -9.89 -16.82
CA ARG A 100 -4.05 -8.75 -16.52
C ARG A 100 -3.34 -7.47 -16.94
N ARG A 101 -3.69 -6.91 -18.10
CA ARG A 101 -2.88 -5.89 -18.79
C ARG A 101 -2.64 -4.65 -17.94
N ALA A 102 -3.70 -4.02 -17.42
CA ALA A 102 -3.61 -2.78 -16.67
C ALA A 102 -2.96 -3.01 -15.30
N ALA A 103 -3.34 -4.09 -14.61
CA ALA A 103 -2.73 -4.45 -13.33
C ALA A 103 -1.23 -4.76 -13.49
N ARG A 104 -0.83 -5.42 -14.60
CA ARG A 104 0.58 -5.70 -14.91
C ARG A 104 1.38 -4.44 -15.19
N GLU A 105 0.85 -3.51 -15.98
CA GLU A 105 1.52 -2.24 -16.26
C GLU A 105 1.75 -1.46 -14.96
N ALA A 106 0.75 -1.39 -14.08
CA ALA A 106 0.86 -0.77 -12.77
C ALA A 106 1.86 -1.49 -11.85
N ALA A 107 1.83 -2.83 -11.80
CA ALA A 107 2.78 -3.60 -10.99
C ALA A 107 4.24 -3.42 -11.46
N LEU A 108 4.48 -3.37 -12.77
CA LEU A 108 5.80 -3.09 -13.34
C LEU A 108 6.28 -1.68 -13.02
N PHE A 109 5.38 -0.70 -13.01
CA PHE A 109 5.70 0.67 -12.61
C PHE A 109 6.14 0.71 -11.13
N LEU A 110 5.41 0.05 -10.23
CA LEU A 110 5.81 -0.08 -8.82
C LEU A 110 7.14 -0.82 -8.64
N ALA A 111 7.42 -1.84 -9.46
CA ALA A 111 8.69 -2.55 -9.42
C ALA A 111 9.87 -1.64 -9.82
N GLY A 112 9.61 -0.67 -10.71
CA GLY A 112 10.58 0.35 -11.12
C GLY A 112 10.85 1.42 -10.06
N ASP A 113 9.90 1.67 -9.15
CA ASP A 113 10.00 2.66 -8.08
C ASP A 113 9.45 2.11 -6.75
N VAL A 114 10.30 1.32 -6.06
CA VAL A 114 9.94 0.70 -4.77
C VAL A 114 9.77 1.75 -3.66
N ASP A 115 10.37 2.94 -3.79
CA ASP A 115 10.22 4.00 -2.78
C ASP A 115 8.84 4.67 -2.88
N LEU A 116 8.33 4.85 -4.10
CA LEU A 116 6.93 5.20 -4.31
C LEU A 116 5.99 4.09 -3.82
N ALA A 117 6.27 2.82 -4.14
CA ALA A 117 5.47 1.70 -3.64
C ALA A 117 5.41 1.68 -2.10
N TRP A 118 6.52 1.99 -1.42
CA TRP A 118 6.58 2.09 0.04
C TRP A 118 5.69 3.21 0.60
N ARG A 119 5.67 4.38 -0.04
CA ARG A 119 4.80 5.49 0.34
C ARG A 119 3.32 5.16 0.09
N LEU A 120 3.00 4.53 -1.04
CA LEU A 120 1.63 4.10 -1.36
C LEU A 120 1.12 3.03 -0.40
N PHE A 121 1.98 2.08 -0.01
CA PHE A 121 1.66 1.12 1.03
C PHE A 121 1.37 1.81 2.37
N SER A 122 2.20 2.81 2.73
CA SER A 122 2.00 3.60 3.96
C SER A 122 0.71 4.43 3.91
N LEU A 123 0.36 5.00 2.75
CA LEU A 123 -0.92 5.68 2.51
C LEU A 123 -2.09 4.73 2.80
N ALA A 124 -2.05 3.51 2.24
CA ALA A 124 -3.09 2.51 2.46
C ALA A 124 -3.22 2.10 3.93
N LEU A 125 -2.10 1.90 4.65
CA LEU A 125 -2.10 1.60 6.08
C LEU A 125 -2.72 2.72 6.93
N LEU A 126 -2.54 3.98 6.53
CA LEU A 126 -3.12 5.12 7.24
C LEU A 126 -4.60 5.30 6.89
N ALA A 127 -4.98 5.09 5.64
CA ALA A 127 -6.37 5.12 5.20
C ALA A 127 -7.21 4.04 5.89
N GLU A 128 -6.66 2.84 6.06
CA GLU A 128 -7.27 1.75 6.83
C GLU A 128 -7.52 2.18 8.29
N GLU A 129 -6.52 2.73 8.96
CA GLU A 129 -6.65 3.21 10.35
C GLU A 129 -7.70 4.34 10.51
N LEU A 130 -7.87 5.19 9.49
CA LEU A 130 -8.89 6.25 9.52
C LEU A 130 -10.30 5.74 9.23
N ALA A 131 -10.44 4.54 8.67
CA ALA A 131 -11.70 3.90 8.37
C ALA A 131 -12.20 2.99 9.50
N GLU A 132 -11.34 2.65 10.48
CA GLU A 132 -11.69 1.98 11.74
C GLU A 132 -12.40 2.91 12.73
#